data_AF-A0A252D1N1-F1
#
_entry.id   AF-A0A252D1N1-F1
#
_cell.length_a   1.000
_cell.length_b   1.000
_cell.length_c   1.000
_cell.angle_alpha   90.00
_cell.angle_beta   90.00
_cell.angle_gamma   90.00
#
_symmetry.space_group_name_H-M   'P 1'
#
loop_
_entity.id
_entity.type
_entity.pdbx_description
1 polymer ?
#
loop_
_entity_poly.entity_id
_entity_poly.type
_entity_poly.pdbx_seq_one_letter_code
_entity_poly.pdbx_strand_id
1 'polypeptide(L)'
;MNSELERKLWDAGKEEKAYNRETWYEIIDALLDDFQKFVGHNFHRDDEIQLNIENPHCPSFGRWIWTDERGNSPISVTWSALIGGDIVGTEESGDTFHVSLILFLFDTTGVNRLRLKTGESFLSFAFEKQSNGNGFWRSFGWCQDEWSEWENLG
;
A
#
# COMPACT_ATOMS: atom_id res chain seq x y z
N MET A 1 13.57 0.06 4.23
CA MET A 1 13.74 1.47 3.78
C MET A 1 14.96 2.08 4.49
N ASN A 2 15.38 3.33 4.26
CA ASN A 2 16.45 3.94 5.08
C ASN A 2 15.88 4.47 6.40
N SER A 3 16.72 4.59 7.44
CA SER A 3 16.26 4.94 8.79
C SER A 3 15.70 6.36 8.91
N GLU A 4 16.15 7.29 8.07
CA GLU A 4 15.66 8.68 8.08
C GLU A 4 14.22 8.76 7.56
N LEU A 5 13.94 8.12 6.42
CA LEU A 5 12.60 8.07 5.83
C LEU A 5 11.65 7.27 6.72
N GLU A 6 12.11 6.19 7.37
CA GLU A 6 11.29 5.42 8.32
C GLU A 6 10.88 6.26 9.51
N ARG A 7 11.81 7.03 10.07
CA ARG A 7 11.47 7.98 11.14
C ARG A 7 10.45 9.01 10.66
N LYS A 8 10.68 9.64 9.50
CA LYS A 8 9.73 10.62 8.94
C LYS A 8 8.33 10.04 8.75
N LEU A 9 8.23 8.81 8.24
CA LEU A 9 6.96 8.09 8.10
C LEU A 9 6.25 7.92 9.45
N TRP A 10 6.97 7.44 10.48
CA TRP A 10 6.39 7.19 11.81
C TRP A 10 6.02 8.45 12.59
N ASP A 11 6.63 9.56 12.25
CA ASP A 11 6.38 10.87 12.85
C ASP A 11 5.37 11.70 12.03
N ALA A 12 4.93 11.22 10.87
CA ALA A 12 3.84 11.84 10.11
C ALA A 12 2.58 12.01 10.99
N GLY A 13 1.94 13.19 10.91
CA GLY A 13 0.81 13.55 11.78
C GLY A 13 1.21 14.23 13.10
N LYS A 14 2.45 14.06 13.56
CA LYS A 14 2.92 14.58 14.86
C LYS A 14 3.71 15.89 14.76
N GLU A 15 4.16 16.22 13.56
CA GLU A 15 4.97 17.40 13.30
C GLU A 15 4.14 18.68 13.30
N GLU A 16 4.76 19.80 13.71
CA GLU A 16 4.11 21.12 13.64
C GLU A 16 3.96 21.62 12.19
N LYS A 17 4.80 21.12 11.28
CA LYS A 17 4.83 21.52 9.87
C LYS A 17 4.68 20.32 8.96
N ALA A 18 3.90 20.52 7.89
CA ALA A 18 3.69 19.50 6.90
C ALA A 18 5.00 19.23 6.14
N TYR A 19 5.29 17.96 5.87
CA TYR A 19 6.33 17.61 4.92
C TYR A 19 5.95 18.11 3.53
N ASN A 20 6.94 18.51 2.75
CA ASN A 20 6.72 18.90 1.37
C ASN A 20 6.41 17.67 0.49
N ARG A 21 5.92 17.93 -0.73
CA ARG A 21 5.62 16.89 -1.72
C ARG A 21 6.81 15.99 -2.01
N GLU A 22 8.01 16.56 -2.17
CA GLU A 22 9.23 15.81 -2.47
C GLU A 22 9.55 14.77 -1.39
N THR A 23 9.43 15.15 -0.11
CA THR A 23 9.64 14.24 1.02
C THR A 23 8.63 13.09 0.99
N TRP A 24 7.36 13.37 0.69
CA TRP A 24 6.34 12.31 0.56
C TRP A 24 6.64 11.37 -0.60
N TYR A 25 7.11 11.89 -1.72
CA TYR A 25 7.53 11.07 -2.86
C TYR A 25 8.69 10.14 -2.48
N GLU A 26 9.72 10.67 -1.81
CA GLU A 26 10.85 9.86 -1.33
C GLU A 26 10.40 8.75 -0.37
N ILE A 27 9.51 9.05 0.58
CA ILE A 27 8.97 8.05 1.53
C ILE A 27 8.20 6.95 0.78
N ILE A 28 7.29 7.33 -0.12
CA ILE A 28 6.41 6.39 -0.80
C ILE A 28 7.18 5.54 -1.82
N ASP A 29 8.13 6.13 -2.55
CA ASP A 29 9.01 5.37 -3.44
C ASP A 29 9.88 4.38 -2.66
N ALA A 30 10.40 4.77 -1.49
CA ALA A 30 11.20 3.88 -0.66
C ALA A 30 10.36 2.75 -0.02
N LEU A 31 9.09 3.01 0.32
CA LEU A 31 8.12 1.98 0.74
C LEU A 31 7.87 0.96 -0.38
N LEU A 32 7.68 1.44 -1.60
CA LEU A 32 7.43 0.59 -2.77
C LEU A 32 8.68 -0.20 -3.17
N ASP A 33 9.88 0.39 -3.10
CA ASP A 33 11.14 -0.32 -3.31
C ASP A 33 11.34 -1.44 -2.27
N ASP A 34 10.94 -1.19 -1.03
CA ASP A 34 10.95 -2.20 0.04
C ASP A 34 9.92 -3.31 -0.22
N PHE A 35 8.71 -2.93 -0.64
CA PHE A 35 7.66 -3.88 -1.00
C PHE A 35 8.06 -4.76 -2.19
N GLN A 36 8.71 -4.19 -3.21
CA GLN A 36 9.26 -4.90 -4.37
C GLN A 36 10.24 -6.00 -3.96
N LYS A 37 11.10 -5.72 -2.96
CA LYS A 37 12.01 -6.73 -2.38
C LYS A 37 11.23 -7.79 -1.60
N PHE A 38 10.20 -7.39 -0.86
CA PHE A 38 9.36 -8.30 -0.08
C PHE A 38 8.62 -9.31 -0.98
N VAL A 39 7.99 -8.84 -2.06
CA VAL A 39 7.28 -9.73 -3.00
C VAL A 39 8.20 -10.44 -3.99
N GLY A 40 9.45 -9.97 -4.16
CA GLY A 40 10.43 -10.55 -5.05
C GLY A 40 10.11 -10.39 -6.54
N HIS A 41 9.29 -9.39 -6.89
CA HIS A 41 8.80 -9.16 -8.26
C HIS A 41 8.79 -7.66 -8.57
N ASN A 42 9.15 -7.30 -9.80
CA ASN A 42 9.13 -5.90 -10.25
C ASN A 42 7.72 -5.49 -10.67
N PHE A 43 7.41 -4.20 -10.53
CA PHE A 43 6.11 -3.66 -10.92
C PHE A 43 6.23 -2.22 -11.39
N HIS A 44 5.22 -1.79 -12.14
CA HIS A 44 4.99 -0.41 -12.54
C HIS A 44 4.30 0.36 -11.41
N ARG A 45 4.42 1.68 -11.46
CA ARG A 45 3.84 2.61 -10.48
C ARG A 45 3.25 3.77 -11.25
N ASP A 46 2.13 4.33 -10.79
CA ASP A 46 1.61 5.59 -11.35
C ASP A 46 2.67 6.68 -11.24
N ASP A 47 2.79 7.57 -12.24
CA ASP A 47 3.75 8.68 -12.18
C ASP A 47 3.38 9.70 -11.08
N GLU A 48 2.09 9.89 -10.85
CA GLU A 48 1.58 10.82 -9.84
C GLU A 48 1.06 10.09 -8.59
N ILE A 49 1.47 10.61 -7.44
CA ILE A 49 0.94 10.22 -6.14
C ILE A 49 -0.21 11.15 -5.75
N GLN A 50 -1.35 10.56 -5.37
CA GLN A 50 -2.46 11.28 -4.76
C GLN A 50 -2.03 11.66 -3.33
N LEU A 51 -1.96 12.95 -3.04
CA LEU A 51 -1.51 13.47 -1.75
C LEU A 51 -2.55 14.43 -1.18
N ASN A 52 -2.90 14.24 0.09
CA ASN A 52 -3.61 15.21 0.89
C ASN A 52 -2.74 15.53 2.12
N ILE A 53 -1.92 16.58 2.01
CA ILE A 53 -0.82 16.86 2.95
C ILE A 53 -0.85 18.29 3.49
N GLU A 54 -1.91 19.05 3.21
CA GLU A 54 -2.04 20.44 3.64
C GLU A 54 -2.21 20.55 5.15
N ASN A 55 -2.91 19.58 5.76
CA ASN A 55 -3.00 19.44 7.20
C ASN A 55 -1.85 18.57 7.72
N PRO A 56 -0.88 19.11 8.47
CA PRO A 56 0.24 18.33 9.00
C PRO A 56 -0.19 17.22 9.96
N HIS A 57 -1.38 17.33 10.57
CA HIS A 57 -1.92 16.37 11.54
C HIS A 57 -2.78 15.27 10.92
N CYS A 58 -3.16 15.42 9.64
CA CYS A 58 -3.93 14.41 8.92
C CYS A 58 -3.40 14.26 7.48
N PRO A 59 -2.11 13.94 7.29
CA PRO A 59 -1.61 13.65 5.96
C PRO A 59 -2.18 12.31 5.48
N SER A 60 -2.48 12.20 4.19
CA SER A 60 -2.80 10.93 3.56
C SER A 60 -2.27 10.85 2.13
N PHE A 61 -2.08 9.62 1.65
CA PHE A 61 -1.66 9.36 0.29
C PHE A 61 -2.28 8.10 -0.32
N GLY A 62 -2.27 8.05 -1.65
CA GLY A 62 -2.63 6.88 -2.45
C GLY A 62 -1.81 6.80 -3.74
N ARG A 63 -1.46 5.59 -4.17
CA ARG A 63 -0.81 5.35 -5.47
C ARG A 63 -1.09 3.95 -6.00
N TRP A 64 -1.38 3.81 -7.29
CA TRP A 64 -1.47 2.51 -7.92
C TRP A 64 -0.11 1.97 -8.34
N ILE A 65 0.02 0.65 -8.22
CA ILE A 65 1.10 -0.16 -8.77
C ILE A 65 0.50 -1.36 -9.48
N TRP A 66 1.17 -1.89 -10.50
CA TRP A 66 0.66 -3.04 -11.25
C TRP A 66 1.74 -3.79 -11.99
N THR A 67 1.40 -5.00 -12.43
CA THR A 67 2.22 -5.80 -13.33
C THR A 67 1.51 -6.01 -14.65
N ASP A 68 2.28 -5.94 -15.74
CA ASP A 68 1.85 -6.21 -17.10
C ASP A 68 2.35 -7.55 -17.63
N GLU A 69 3.12 -8.30 -16.82
CA GLU A 69 3.65 -9.61 -17.15
C GLU A 69 2.51 -10.64 -17.31
N ARG A 70 1.92 -10.66 -18.50
CA ARG A 70 1.14 -11.79 -19.00
C ARG A 70 2.12 -12.91 -19.28
N GLY A 71 2.49 -13.65 -18.24
CA GLY A 71 3.41 -14.77 -18.39
C GLY A 71 2.91 -15.71 -19.48
N ASN A 72 3.80 -16.16 -20.38
CA ASN A 72 3.52 -17.19 -21.40
C ASN A 72 3.32 -18.59 -20.80
N SER A 73 2.97 -18.66 -19.52
CA SER A 73 2.72 -19.86 -18.74
C SER A 73 1.21 -20.14 -18.73
N PRO A 74 0.80 -21.42 -18.76
CA PRO A 74 -0.61 -21.79 -18.60
C PRO A 74 -1.23 -21.31 -17.27
N ILE A 75 -0.40 -20.92 -16.30
CA ILE A 75 -0.81 -20.23 -15.08
C ILE A 75 0.05 -18.97 -14.98
N SER A 76 -0.51 -17.84 -15.40
CA SER A 76 0.03 -16.49 -15.15
C SER A 76 -1.07 -15.63 -14.53
N VAL A 77 -0.69 -14.80 -13.58
CA VAL A 77 -1.59 -13.82 -12.94
C VAL A 77 -0.96 -12.45 -13.09
N THR A 78 -1.72 -11.50 -13.60
CA THR A 78 -1.38 -10.08 -13.46
C THR A 78 -2.00 -9.57 -12.18
N TRP A 79 -1.45 -8.51 -11.63
CA TRP A 79 -2.00 -7.93 -10.41
C TRP A 79 -1.88 -6.41 -10.41
N SER A 80 -2.82 -5.75 -9.75
CA SER A 80 -2.77 -4.33 -9.44
C SER A 80 -2.93 -4.16 -7.94
N ALA A 81 -2.34 -3.12 -7.38
CA ALA A 81 -2.49 -2.80 -5.98
C ALA A 81 -2.53 -1.30 -5.74
N LEU A 82 -3.30 -0.90 -4.73
CA LEU A 82 -3.32 0.44 -4.19
C LEU A 82 -2.52 0.44 -2.89
N ILE A 83 -1.42 1.18 -2.86
CA ILE A 83 -0.79 1.55 -1.59
C ILE A 83 -1.49 2.80 -1.05
N GLY A 84 -1.81 2.80 0.23
CA GLY A 84 -2.41 3.92 0.93
C GLY A 84 -1.72 4.16 2.27
N GLY A 85 -1.70 5.42 2.69
CA GLY A 85 -1.28 5.79 4.04
C GLY A 85 -2.17 6.87 4.60
N ASP A 86 -2.55 6.73 5.88
CA ASP A 86 -3.41 7.68 6.58
C ASP A 86 -3.17 7.61 8.10
N ILE A 87 -3.65 8.62 8.81
CA ILE A 87 -3.72 8.61 10.27
C ILE A 87 -4.88 7.73 10.71
N VAL A 88 -4.56 6.67 11.45
CA VAL A 88 -5.52 5.76 12.06
C VAL A 88 -5.32 5.82 13.57
N GLY A 89 -6.40 6.11 14.29
CA GLY A 89 -6.40 6.18 15.74
C GLY A 89 -7.78 5.91 16.31
N THR A 90 -7.82 5.36 17.51
CA THR A 90 -9.01 5.37 18.37
C THR A 90 -8.70 6.23 19.59
N GLU A 91 -9.73 6.73 20.28
CA GLU A 91 -9.56 7.49 21.53
C GLU A 91 -8.65 6.79 22.55
N GLU A 92 -8.54 5.46 22.50
CA GLU A 92 -7.75 4.64 23.42
C GLU A 92 -6.30 4.37 22.95
N SER A 93 -6.04 4.33 21.64
CA SER A 93 -4.74 3.94 21.07
C SER A 93 -3.88 5.12 20.63
N GLY A 94 -4.49 6.30 20.51
CA GLY A 94 -3.84 7.49 19.96
C GLY A 94 -3.69 7.43 18.45
N ASP A 95 -3.49 8.58 17.84
CA ASP A 95 -3.37 8.72 16.39
C ASP A 95 -1.99 8.22 15.91
N THR A 96 -2.00 7.27 14.98
CA THR A 96 -0.79 6.70 14.39
C THR A 96 -0.88 6.67 12.88
N PHE A 97 0.23 6.97 12.19
CA PHE A 97 0.28 6.85 10.74
C PHE A 97 0.38 5.38 10.35
N HIS A 98 -0.58 4.91 9.56
CA HIS A 98 -0.68 3.54 9.09
C HIS A 98 -0.48 3.49 7.57
N VAL A 99 0.23 2.47 7.09
CA VAL A 99 0.42 2.20 5.66
C VAL A 99 -0.10 0.82 5.33
N SER A 100 -1.00 0.74 4.36
CA SER A 100 -1.55 -0.50 3.84
C SER A 100 -1.38 -0.61 2.34
N LEU A 101 -1.46 -1.83 1.84
CA LEU A 101 -1.48 -2.13 0.42
C LEU A 101 -2.54 -3.21 0.15
N ILE A 102 -3.46 -2.90 -0.76
CA ILE A 102 -4.56 -3.76 -1.17
C ILE A 102 -4.25 -4.26 -2.58
N LEU A 103 -4.07 -5.57 -2.75
CA LEU A 103 -3.63 -6.19 -4.00
C LEU A 103 -4.72 -7.07 -4.58
N PHE A 104 -5.08 -6.79 -5.83
CA PHE A 104 -6.05 -7.53 -6.62
C PHE A 104 -5.33 -8.40 -7.65
N LEU A 105 -5.69 -9.68 -7.70
CA LEU A 105 -5.18 -10.62 -8.69
C LEU A 105 -6.17 -10.73 -9.85
N PHE A 106 -5.67 -10.82 -11.07
CA PHE A 106 -6.47 -11.01 -12.28
C PHE A 106 -6.02 -12.26 -13.01
N ASP A 107 -6.93 -12.84 -13.80
CA ASP A 107 -6.61 -13.95 -14.67
C ASP A 107 -5.56 -13.57 -15.74
N THR A 108 -5.13 -14.56 -16.53
CA THR A 108 -4.14 -14.39 -17.61
C THR A 108 -4.52 -13.33 -18.66
N THR A 109 -5.80 -12.95 -18.76
CA THR A 109 -6.29 -11.92 -19.69
C THR A 109 -6.16 -10.51 -19.10
N GLY A 110 -6.05 -10.41 -17.78
CA GLY A 110 -6.07 -9.16 -17.02
C GLY A 110 -7.44 -8.51 -16.96
N VAL A 111 -8.52 -9.24 -17.29
CA VAL A 111 -9.89 -8.72 -17.37
C VAL A 111 -10.75 -9.18 -16.21
N ASN A 112 -10.51 -10.39 -15.67
CA ASN A 112 -11.32 -10.92 -14.59
C ASN A 112 -10.51 -11.00 -13.30
N ARG A 113 -10.93 -10.23 -12.29
CA ARG A 113 -10.44 -10.38 -10.93
C ARG A 113 -10.68 -11.79 -10.38
N LEU A 114 -9.63 -12.39 -9.84
CA LEU A 114 -9.69 -13.66 -9.12
C LEU A 114 -10.34 -13.45 -7.75
N ARG A 115 -11.28 -14.34 -7.42
CA ARG A 115 -11.97 -14.37 -6.13
C ARG A 115 -12.03 -15.80 -5.62
N LEU A 116 -11.90 -15.98 -4.30
CA LEU A 116 -12.11 -17.28 -3.68
C LEU A 116 -13.61 -17.60 -3.63
N LYS A 117 -13.94 -18.90 -3.63
CA LYS A 117 -15.34 -19.36 -3.49
C LYS A 117 -15.99 -18.93 -2.17
N THR A 118 -15.16 -18.63 -1.18
CA THR A 118 -15.50 -18.14 0.16
C THR A 118 -15.74 -16.63 0.20
N GLY A 119 -15.56 -15.91 -0.92
CA GLY A 119 -15.91 -14.49 -1.07
C GLY A 119 -14.73 -13.52 -0.99
N GLU A 120 -13.56 -13.96 -0.54
CA GLU A 120 -12.35 -13.14 -0.50
C GLU A 120 -11.91 -12.75 -1.92
N SER A 121 -11.49 -11.51 -2.10
CA SER A 121 -11.27 -10.92 -3.43
C SER A 121 -10.00 -10.09 -3.58
N PHE A 122 -9.25 -9.89 -2.50
CA PHE A 122 -7.96 -9.22 -2.52
C PHE A 122 -7.02 -9.77 -1.45
N LEU A 123 -5.72 -9.49 -1.61
CA LEU A 123 -4.68 -9.71 -0.61
C LEU A 123 -4.39 -8.40 0.12
N SER A 124 -4.32 -8.44 1.44
CA SER A 124 -4.02 -7.26 2.26
C SER A 124 -2.62 -7.33 2.87
N PHE A 125 -1.94 -6.19 2.88
CA PHE A 125 -0.63 -6.00 3.50
C PHE A 125 -0.62 -4.72 4.32
N ALA A 126 0.20 -4.68 5.37
CA ALA A 126 0.55 -3.43 6.06
C ALA A 126 2.05 -3.35 6.31
N PHE A 127 2.56 -2.13 6.36
CA PHE A 127 3.92 -1.86 6.79
C PHE A 127 3.90 -1.54 8.28
N GLU A 128 4.35 -2.49 9.10
CA GLU A 128 4.28 -2.43 10.56
C GLU A 128 5.63 -2.06 11.18
N LYS A 129 5.60 -1.22 12.23
CA LYS A 129 6.78 -0.90 13.02
C LYS A 129 7.09 -2.03 14.00
N GLN A 130 8.30 -2.59 13.92
CA GLN A 130 8.79 -3.62 14.83
C GLN A 130 9.31 -3.01 16.15
N SER A 131 9.53 -3.88 17.15
CA SER A 131 10.06 -3.49 18.47
C SER A 131 11.47 -2.88 18.42
N ASN A 132 12.25 -3.20 17.38
CA ASN A 132 13.57 -2.62 17.13
C ASN A 132 13.48 -1.23 16.45
N GLY A 133 12.27 -0.74 16.16
CA GLY A 133 12.00 0.54 15.51
C GLY A 133 11.94 0.51 13.98
N ASN A 134 12.33 -0.60 13.36
CA ASN A 134 12.34 -0.74 11.90
C ASN A 134 10.97 -1.15 11.37
N GLY A 135 10.66 -0.74 10.15
CA GLY A 135 9.44 -1.19 9.45
C GLY A 135 9.60 -2.54 8.76
N PHE A 136 8.49 -3.29 8.63
CA PHE A 136 8.43 -4.53 7.87
C PHE A 136 7.04 -4.75 7.26
N TRP A 137 7.01 -5.28 6.04
CA TRP A 137 5.77 -5.67 5.36
C TRP A 137 5.20 -6.96 5.92
N ARG A 138 3.98 -6.90 6.43
CA ARG A 138 3.21 -8.06 6.88
C ARG A 138 2.07 -8.33 5.90
N SER A 139 1.89 -9.60 5.53
CA SER A 139 0.70 -10.05 4.81
C SER A 139 -0.38 -10.51 5.79
N PHE A 140 -1.61 -10.08 5.55
CA PHE A 140 -2.81 -10.58 6.22
C PHE A 140 -3.52 -11.68 5.41
N GLY A 141 -3.01 -12.01 4.23
CA GLY A 141 -3.61 -12.98 3.33
C GLY A 141 -4.86 -12.45 2.63
N TRP A 142 -5.76 -13.37 2.29
CA TRP A 142 -6.97 -13.08 1.54
C TRP A 142 -8.04 -12.41 2.41
N CYS A 143 -8.67 -11.37 1.88
CA CYS A 143 -9.70 -10.60 2.56
C CYS A 143 -10.96 -10.43 1.69
N GLN A 144 -12.11 -10.30 2.35
CA GLN A 144 -13.39 -9.98 1.71
C GLN A 144 -13.52 -8.47 1.49
N ASP A 145 -14.17 -8.09 0.40
CA ASP A 145 -14.60 -6.71 0.16
C ASP A 145 -15.97 -6.50 0.81
N GLU A 146 -15.97 -6.36 2.14
CA GLU A 146 -17.20 -6.32 2.95
C GLU A 146 -18.13 -5.15 2.59
N TRP A 147 -17.55 -4.08 2.03
CA TRP A 147 -18.23 -2.82 1.73
C TRP A 147 -18.46 -2.61 0.24
N SER A 148 -18.11 -3.60 -0.58
CA SER A 148 -18.21 -3.53 -2.04
C SER A 148 -17.46 -2.33 -2.65
N GLU A 149 -16.46 -1.80 -1.97
CA GLU A 149 -15.69 -0.62 -2.39
C GLU A 149 -14.96 -0.87 -3.71
N TRP A 150 -14.60 -2.13 -3.94
CA TRP A 150 -13.75 -2.55 -5.04
C TRP A 150 -14.51 -3.34 -6.09
N GLU A 151 -15.84 -3.46 -6.03
CA GLU A 151 -16.61 -4.29 -6.97
C GLU A 151 -16.43 -3.88 -8.44
N ASN A 152 -16.17 -2.59 -8.69
CA ASN A 152 -16.00 -2.03 -10.03
C ASN A 152 -14.57 -2.14 -10.59
N LEU A 153 -13.61 -2.61 -9.79
CA LEU A 153 -12.28 -2.96 -10.29
C LEU A 153 -12.35 -4.34 -10.95
N GLY A 154 -12.60 -4.33 -12.26
CA GLY A 154 -12.75 -5.51 -13.13
C GLY A 154 -11.48 -6.32 -13.22
#